data_AF-A0A7C5N6E6-F1
#
_entry.id   AF-A0A7C5N6E6-F1
#
_cell.length_a   1.000
_cell.length_b   1.000
_cell.length_c   1.000
_cell.angle_alpha   90.00
_cell.angle_beta   90.00
_cell.angle_gamma   90.00
#
_symmetry.space_group_name_H-M   'P 1'
#
loop_
_entity.id
_entity.type
_entity.pdbx_description
1 polymer ?
#
loop_
_entity_poly.entity_id
_entity_poly.type
_entity_poly.pdbx_seq_one_letter_code
_entity_poly.pdbx_strand_id
1 'polypeptide(L)' 'FVKRARKAEFTACNLSLEEGEYVVDFETKKVGTSAILTNMLGDVALLVTSEEDGNKEAGEKVTVLLLN' A
#
# COMPACT_ATOMS: atom_id res chain seq x y z
N PHE A 1 4.42 -2.17 -7.30
CA PHE A 1 4.96 -1.56 -6.07
C PHE A 1 6.46 -1.83 -5.97
N VAL A 2 7.27 -0.79 -5.74
CA VAL A 2 8.73 -0.92 -5.59
C VAL A 2 9.07 -0.78 -4.10
N LYS A 3 9.63 -1.84 -3.53
CA LYS A 3 10.03 -1.87 -2.12
C LYS A 3 11.30 -1.05 -1.92
N ARG A 4 11.39 -0.27 -0.84
CA ARG A 4 12.45 0.74 -0.67
C ARG A 4 13.56 0.32 0.28
N ALA A 5 13.27 -0.52 1.26
CA ALA A 5 14.24 -1.01 2.23
C ALA A 5 14.04 -2.49 2.53
N ARG A 6 15.11 -3.17 2.94
CA ARG A 6 15.02 -4.53 3.52
C ARG A 6 14.56 -4.46 4.97
N LYS A 7 13.32 -4.02 5.17
CA LYS A 7 12.63 -3.92 6.46
C LYS A 7 11.16 -4.24 6.26
N ALA A 8 10.46 -4.49 7.36
CA ALA A 8 9.01 -4.48 7.33
C ALA A 8 8.53 -3.05 7.03
N GLU A 9 7.64 -2.90 6.04
CA GLU A 9 7.10 -1.60 5.62
C GLU A 9 5.58 -1.61 5.64
N PHE A 10 5.01 -0.52 6.15
CA PHE A 10 3.61 -0.18 6.00
C PHE A 10 3.51 0.97 5.00
N THR A 11 2.97 0.69 3.81
CA THR A 11 2.81 1.72 2.79
C THR A 11 1.34 2.06 2.60
N ALA A 12 1.00 3.34 2.78
CA ALA A 12 -0.31 3.85 2.45
C ALA A 12 -0.70 3.51 1.00
N CYS A 13 -1.85 2.89 0.83
CA CYS A 13 -2.42 2.50 -0.44
C CYS A 13 -3.90 2.88 -0.50
N ASN A 14 -4.43 2.90 -1.70
CA ASN A 14 -5.86 2.96 -1.93
C ASN A 14 -6.43 1.55 -1.81
N LEU A 15 -7.71 1.47 -1.44
CA LEU A 15 -8.46 0.22 -1.45
C LEU A 15 -9.84 0.50 -2.04
N SER A 16 -10.19 -0.23 -3.08
CA SER A 16 -11.50 -0.21 -3.72
C SER A 16 -12.10 -1.62 -3.71
N LEU A 17 -13.42 -1.71 -3.77
CA LEU A 17 -14.14 -2.96 -4.03
C LEU A 17 -14.61 -2.93 -5.48
N GLU A 18 -14.00 -3.75 -6.31
CA GLU A 18 -14.25 -3.82 -7.76
C GLU A 18 -14.63 -5.25 -8.11
N GLU A 19 -15.79 -5.42 -8.77
CA GLU A 19 -16.26 -6.75 -9.20
C GLU A 19 -16.33 -7.81 -8.08
N GLY A 20 -16.48 -7.38 -6.81
CA GLY A 20 -16.53 -8.25 -5.65
C GLY A 20 -15.16 -8.61 -5.06
N GLU A 21 -14.08 -8.07 -5.61
CA GLU A 21 -12.72 -8.22 -5.10
C GLU A 21 -12.16 -6.90 -4.57
N TYR A 22 -11.36 -6.99 -3.51
CA TYR A 22 -10.63 -5.83 -3.02
C TYR A 22 -9.39 -5.59 -3.88
N VAL A 23 -9.31 -4.41 -4.49
CA VAL A 23 -8.20 -3.98 -5.35
C VAL A 23 -7.39 -2.92 -4.63
N VAL A 24 -6.07 -3.02 -4.75
CA VAL A 24 -5.10 -2.12 -4.12
C VAL A 24 -4.29 -1.42 -5.19
N ASP A 25 -4.21 -0.09 -5.11
CA ASP A 25 -3.35 0.73 -5.95
C ASP A 25 -2.65 1.85 -5.16
N PHE A 26 -1.83 2.63 -5.88
CA PHE A 26 -1.07 3.76 -5.33
C PHE A 26 -1.23 5.03 -6.16
N GLU A 27 -2.22 5.13 -7.06
CA GLU A 27 -2.28 6.19 -8.08
C GLU A 27 -2.32 7.60 -7.48
N THR A 28 -3.06 7.78 -6.38
CA THR A 28 -3.21 9.06 -5.69
C THR A 28 -2.14 9.30 -4.61
N LYS A 29 -1.29 8.30 -4.33
CA LYS A 29 -0.33 8.36 -3.23
C LYS A 29 0.97 9.01 -3.69
N LYS A 30 1.40 10.04 -2.95
CA LYS A 30 2.62 10.79 -3.24
C LYS A 30 3.87 10.01 -2.83
N VAL A 31 4.97 10.19 -3.58
CA VAL A 31 6.27 9.57 -3.32
C VAL A 31 7.20 10.53 -2.58
N GLY A 32 7.69 10.14 -1.40
CA GLY A 32 8.69 10.89 -0.63
C GLY A 32 8.50 10.72 0.88
N THR A 33 9.49 11.07 1.68
CA THR A 33 9.41 10.95 3.15
C THR A 33 8.41 11.92 3.77
N SER A 34 8.30 13.14 3.23
CA SER A 34 7.34 14.16 3.68
C SER A 34 5.89 13.86 3.28
N ALA A 35 5.67 12.95 2.32
CA ALA A 35 4.35 12.59 1.83
C ALA A 35 3.56 11.66 2.77
N ILE A 36 4.20 11.06 3.78
CA ILE A 36 3.59 9.97 4.55
C ILE A 36 2.28 10.40 5.21
N LEU A 37 2.28 11.48 5.99
CA LEU A 37 1.07 11.95 6.67
C LEU A 37 0.00 12.43 5.69
N THR A 38 0.40 13.02 4.56
CA THR A 38 -0.53 13.43 3.51
C THR A 38 -1.25 12.22 2.89
N ASN A 39 -0.53 11.12 2.67
CA ASN A 39 -1.10 9.89 2.10
C ASN A 39 -2.02 9.15 3.08
N MET A 40 -1.92 9.46 4.37
CA MET A 40 -2.73 8.91 5.45
C MET A 40 -4.02 9.72 5.72
N LEU A 41 -4.23 10.84 5.04
CA LEU A 41 -5.47 11.62 5.18
C LEU A 41 -6.60 10.98 4.38
N GLY A 42 -7.79 10.92 4.98
CA GLY A 42 -8.99 10.34 4.37
C GLY A 42 -8.97 8.81 4.40
N ASP A 43 -9.67 8.19 3.46
CA ASP A 43 -9.75 6.73 3.36
C ASP A 43 -8.40 6.16 2.91
N VAL A 44 -7.83 5.29 3.74
CA VAL A 44 -6.50 4.72 3.51
C VAL A 44 -6.41 3.32 4.08
N ALA A 45 -5.79 2.43 3.32
CA ALA A 45 -5.31 1.15 3.80
C ALA A 45 -3.78 1.15 3.81
N LEU A 46 -3.19 0.20 4.53
CA LEU A 46 -1.74 0.03 4.57
C LEU A 46 -1.35 -1.32 3.95
N LEU A 47 -0.65 -1.30 2.81
CA LEU A 47 0.06 -2.46 2.30
C LEU A 47 1.14 -2.86 3.30
N VAL A 48 1.14 -4.14 3.70
CA VAL A 48 2.16 -4.72 4.58
C VAL A 48 3.15 -5.52 3.75
N THR A 49 4.44 -5.24 3.91
CA THR A 49 5.51 -6.08 3.39
C THR A 49 6.49 -6.42 4.52
N SER A 50 6.98 -7.65 4.56
CA SER A 50 7.98 -8.15 5.51
C SER A 50 9.40 -7.80 5.04
N GLU A 51 10.45 -8.11 5.81
CA GLU A 51 11.84 -7.87 5.38
C GLU A 51 12.24 -8.70 4.14
N GLU A 52 11.71 -9.92 4.01
CA GLU A 52 12.01 -10.90 2.97
C GLU A 52 11.26 -10.63 1.65
N ASP A 53 10.22 -9.78 1.68
CA ASP A 53 9.45 -9.47 0.47
C ASP A 53 10.29 -8.70 -0.58
N GLY A 54 9.98 -8.91 -1.85
CA GLY A 54 10.53 -8.15 -2.96
C GLY A 54 9.61 -7.01 -3.42
N ASN A 55 9.86 -6.54 -4.64
CA ASN A 55 8.86 -5.77 -5.39
C ASN A 55 7.59 -6.60 -5.59
N LYS A 56 6.47 -5.91 -5.82
CA LYS A 56 5.20 -6.55 -6.19
C LYS A 56 4.73 -6.03 -7.54
N GLU A 57 4.21 -6.93 -8.36
CA GLU A 57 3.60 -6.65 -9.65
C GLU A 57 2.07 -6.60 -9.53
N ALA A 58 1.42 -6.01 -10.53
CA ALA A 58 -0.04 -5.97 -10.58
C ALA A 58 -0.60 -7.40 -10.73
N GLY A 59 -1.67 -7.71 -10.02
CA GLY A 59 -2.27 -9.05 -9.97
C GLY A 59 -1.72 -9.95 -8.86
N GLU A 60 -0.67 -9.55 -8.16
CA GLU A 60 -0.24 -10.26 -6.95
C GLU A 60 -1.21 -10.04 -5.78
N LYS A 61 -1.48 -11.12 -5.04
CA LYS A 61 -2.23 -11.02 -3.78
C LYS A 61 -1.35 -10.42 -2.70
N VAL A 62 -1.91 -9.46 -1.98
CA VAL A 62 -1.21 -8.72 -0.93
C VAL A 62 -2.03 -8.67 0.35
N THR A 63 -1.34 -8.45 1.47
CA THR A 63 -1.98 -8.21 2.76
C THR A 63 -2.06 -6.72 3.02
N VAL A 64 -3.24 -6.23 3.36
CA VAL A 64 -3.45 -4.85 3.78
C VAL A 64 -4.02 -4.77 5.18
N LEU A 65 -3.69 -3.71 5.91
CA LEU A 65 -4.40 -3.31 7.13
C LEU A 65 -5.41 -2.22 6.78
N LEU A 66 -6.65 -2.46 7.18
CA LEU A 66 -7.71 -1.45 7.18
C LEU A 66 -7.57 -0.59 8.43
N LEU A 67 -7.67 0.73 8.26
CA LEU A 67 -7.76 1.68 9.37
C LEU A 67 -9.21 2.12 9.52
N ASN A 68 -9.69 2.15 10.76
CA ASN A 68 -11.09 2.39 11.12
C ASN A 68 -11.46 3.87 11.12
#